data_AF-A0A1F8FKR7-F1
#
_entry.id   AF-A0A1F8FKR7-F1
#
_cell.length_a   1.000
_cell.length_b   1.000
_cell.length_c   1.000
_cell.angle_alpha   90.00
_cell.angle_beta   90.00
_cell.angle_gamma   90.00
#
_symmetry.space_group_name_H-M   'P 1'
#
loop_
_entity.id
_entity.type
_entity.pdbx_description
1 polymer ?
#
loop_
_entity_poly.entity_id
_entity_poly.type
_entity_poly.pdbx_seq_one_letter_code
_entity_poly.pdbx_strand_id
1 'polypeptide(L)'
;MTKQEFKAKCIELRKQNFTLGEIGKILKRPKTTIYFHVSKIPISQTLKEKISQISREKAAKYHPQKGVSLLNRHACAFGEWTPEKISLIAPCYV
;
A
#
# COMPACT_ATOMS: atom_id res chain seq x y z
N MET A 1 -23.16 5.12 15.33
CA MET A 1 -21.87 5.43 15.98
C MET A 1 -21.59 6.90 15.82
N THR A 2 -21.50 7.62 16.92
CA THR A 2 -21.06 9.02 16.92
C THR A 2 -19.57 9.13 16.60
N LYS A 3 -19.10 10.31 16.19
CA LYS A 3 -17.68 10.56 15.86
C LYS A 3 -16.75 10.27 17.05
N GLN A 4 -17.22 10.53 18.28
CA GLN A 4 -16.47 10.30 19.50
C GLN A 4 -16.35 8.81 19.83
N GLU A 5 -17.45 8.05 19.73
CA GLU A 5 -17.43 6.58 19.87
C GLU A 5 -16.50 5.91 18.86
N PHE A 6 -16.46 6.43 17.63
CA PHE A 6 -15.57 5.91 16.59
C PHE A 6 -14.11 6.09 16.92
N LYS A 7 -13.75 7.29 17.38
CA LYS A 7 -12.40 7.57 17.85
C LYS A 7 -12.03 6.65 19.02
N ALA A 8 -12.91 6.51 20.01
CA ALA A 8 -12.67 5.65 21.18
C ALA A 8 -12.40 4.20 20.78
N LYS A 9 -13.24 3.60 19.94
CA LYS A 9 -13.04 2.22 19.44
C LYS A 9 -11.73 2.05 18.68
N CYS A 10 -11.35 3.02 17.83
CA CYS A 10 -10.07 2.95 17.11
C CYS A 10 -8.88 2.93 18.09
N ILE A 11 -8.95 3.72 19.16
CA ILE A 11 -7.91 3.81 20.19
C ILE A 11 -7.83 2.51 20.99
N GLU A 12 -8.97 1.96 21.42
CA GLU A 12 -9.04 0.69 22.16
C GLU A 12 -8.44 -0.47 21.36
N LEU A 13 -8.85 -0.62 20.11
CA LEU A 13 -8.30 -1.65 19.22
C LEU A 13 -6.79 -1.44 18.99
N ARG A 14 -6.34 -0.19 18.93
CA ARG A 14 -4.90 0.09 18.80
C ARG A 14 -4.12 -0.33 20.04
N LYS A 15 -4.66 -0.12 21.24
CA LYS A 15 -4.06 -0.56 22.51
C LYS A 15 -4.01 -2.08 22.63
N GLN A 16 -4.99 -2.79 22.03
CA GLN A 16 -5.01 -4.25 21.94
C GLN A 16 -4.05 -4.83 20.88
N ASN A 17 -3.15 -4.02 20.32
CA ASN A 17 -2.17 -4.41 19.30
C ASN A 17 -2.78 -4.88 17.96
N PHE A 18 -3.95 -4.35 17.57
CA PHE A 18 -4.47 -4.55 16.22
C PHE A 18 -3.78 -3.63 15.20
N THR A 19 -3.57 -4.16 14.00
CA THR A 19 -3.06 -3.44 12.83
C THR A 19 -4.17 -2.56 12.23
N LEU A 20 -3.78 -1.51 11.49
CA LEU A 20 -4.74 -0.64 10.79
C LEU A 20 -5.64 -1.42 9.82
N GLY A 21 -5.12 -2.51 9.24
CA GLY A 21 -5.89 -3.36 8.35
C GLY A 21 -6.94 -4.19 9.07
N GLU A 22 -6.62 -4.75 10.24
CA GLU A 22 -7.58 -5.48 11.07
C GLU A 22 -8.67 -4.55 11.59
N ILE A 23 -8.30 -3.36 12.09
CA ILE A 23 -9.28 -2.35 12.52
C ILE A 23 -10.20 -1.96 11.36
N GLY A 24 -9.65 -1.81 10.15
CA GLY A 24 -10.43 -1.55 8.94
C GLY A 24 -11.44 -2.63 8.61
N LYS A 25 -11.07 -3.91 8.80
CA LYS A 25 -11.96 -5.06 8.61
C LYS A 25 -13.07 -5.09 9.66
N ILE A 26 -12.74 -4.86 10.93
CA ILE A 26 -13.69 -4.89 12.06
C ILE A 26 -14.71 -3.74 11.94
N LEU A 27 -14.23 -2.51 11.72
CA LEU A 27 -15.08 -1.33 11.70
C LEU A 27 -15.68 -1.02 10.33
N LYS A 28 -15.33 -1.79 9.28
CA LYS A 28 -15.71 -1.55 7.88
C LYS A 28 -15.44 -0.11 7.44
N ARG A 29 -14.23 0.37 7.71
CA ARG A 29 -13.78 1.74 7.38
C ARG A 29 -12.42 1.76 6.67
N PRO A 30 -12.15 2.80 5.86
CA PRO A 30 -10.85 2.96 5.21
C PRO A 30 -9.71 3.07 6.22
N LYS A 31 -8.55 2.51 5.86
CA LYS A 31 -7.33 2.59 6.69
C LYS A 31 -6.90 4.03 6.93
N THR A 32 -7.08 4.92 5.95
CA THR A 32 -6.75 6.35 6.03
C THR A 32 -7.55 7.03 7.13
N THR A 33 -8.86 6.77 7.20
CA THR A 33 -9.73 7.30 8.25
C THR A 33 -9.28 6.83 9.64
N ILE A 34 -8.95 5.55 9.78
CA ILE A 34 -8.48 5.00 11.06
C ILE A 34 -7.13 5.60 11.46
N TYR A 35 -6.20 5.76 10.52
CA TYR A 35 -4.88 6.34 10.75
C TYR A 35 -4.96 7.71 11.42
N PHE A 36 -5.88 8.58 10.97
CA PHE A 36 -6.07 9.92 11.58
C PHE A 36 -6.42 9.89 13.07
N HIS A 37 -7.08 8.83 13.54
CA HIS A 37 -7.49 8.72 14.95
C HIS A 37 -6.42 8.09 15.84
N VAL A 38 -5.48 7.33 15.28
CA VAL A 38 -4.50 6.54 16.05
C VAL A 38 -3.04 6.94 15.79
N SER A 39 -2.78 7.90 14.90
CA SER A 39 -1.42 8.33 14.51
C SER A 39 -0.58 8.82 15.68
N LYS A 40 -1.21 9.44 16.68
CA LYS A 40 -0.54 9.97 17.88
C LYS A 40 -0.24 8.90 18.93
N ILE A 41 -0.69 7.66 18.74
CA ILE A 41 -0.52 6.58 19.72
C ILE A 41 0.80 5.86 19.41
N PRO A 42 1.72 5.75 20.38
CA PRO A 42 2.95 5.01 20.19
C PRO A 42 2.66 3.53 19.91
N ILE A 43 3.43 2.97 19.00
CA ILE A 43 3.30 1.57 18.57
C ILE A 43 4.17 0.71 19.49
N SER A 44 3.57 -0.31 20.11
CA SER A 44 4.30 -1.32 20.89
C SER A 44 5.28 -2.11 20.03
N GLN A 45 6.31 -2.68 20.65
CA GLN A 45 7.31 -3.47 19.93
C GLN A 45 6.69 -4.70 19.24
N THR A 46 5.77 -5.38 19.93
CA THR A 46 5.05 -6.55 19.40
C THR A 46 4.23 -6.22 18.15
N LEU A 47 3.61 -5.03 18.11
CA LEU A 47 2.87 -4.58 16.94
C LEU A 47 3.80 -4.22 15.77
N LYS A 48 4.98 -3.65 16.04
CA LYS A 48 6.01 -3.41 15.01
C LYS A 48 6.47 -4.72 14.39
N GLU A 49 6.74 -5.73 15.20
CA GLU A 49 7.14 -7.06 14.74
C GLU A 49 6.07 -7.71 13.87
N LYS A 50 4.80 -7.67 14.29
CA LYS A 50 3.66 -8.12 13.48
C LYS A 50 3.58 -7.41 12.13
N ILE A 51 3.70 -6.07 12.11
CA ILE A 51 3.66 -5.30 10.86
C ILE A 51 4.84 -5.68 9.95
N SER A 52 6.04 -5.81 10.52
CA SER A 52 7.24 -6.23 9.79
C SER A 52 7.07 -7.63 9.19
N GLN A 53 6.52 -8.58 9.94
CA GLN A 53 6.25 -9.92 9.46
C GLN A 53 5.25 -9.95 8.31
N ILE A 54 4.11 -9.24 8.44
CA ILE A 54 3.12 -9.11 7.36
C ILE A 54 3.75 -8.51 6.10
N SER A 55 4.65 -7.53 6.25
CA SER A 55 5.38 -6.94 5.13
C SER A 55 6.30 -7.95 4.45
N ARG A 56 7.04 -8.74 5.23
CA ARG A 56 7.92 -9.81 4.73
C ARG A 56 7.14 -10.89 3.99
N GLU A 57 6.02 -11.35 4.55
CA GLU A 57 5.15 -12.35 3.93
C GLU A 57 4.58 -11.86 2.59
N LYS A 58 4.15 -10.60 2.53
CA LYS A 58 3.70 -9.99 1.26
C LYS A 58 4.84 -9.95 0.25
N ALA A 59 6.00 -9.45 0.64
CA ALA A 59 7.15 -9.37 -0.25
C ALA A 59 7.53 -10.76 -0.79
N ALA A 60 7.53 -11.79 0.07
CA ALA A 60 7.78 -13.17 -0.32
C ALA A 60 6.73 -13.71 -1.32
N LYS A 61 5.44 -13.38 -1.12
CA LYS A 61 4.36 -13.79 -2.03
C LYS A 61 4.53 -13.22 -3.45
N TYR A 62 5.05 -12.01 -3.58
CA TYR A 62 5.29 -11.34 -4.87
C TYR A 62 6.70 -11.60 -5.42
N HIS A 63 7.43 -12.56 -4.87
CA HIS A 63 8.82 -12.82 -5.21
C HIS A 63 9.08 -13.81 -6.37
N PRO A 64 8.13 -14.30 -7.20
CA PRO A 64 8.60 -14.94 -8.42
C PRO A 64 9.13 -13.83 -9.32
N GLN A 65 10.46 -13.85 -9.50
CA GLN A 65 11.20 -13.22 -10.58
C GLN A 65 11.53 -11.72 -10.43
N LYS A 66 12.58 -11.44 -9.65
CA LYS A 66 13.44 -10.29 -9.96
C LYS A 66 13.78 -10.33 -11.46
N GLY A 67 13.46 -9.25 -12.18
CA GLY A 67 13.79 -9.10 -13.60
C GLY A 67 12.74 -9.59 -14.59
N VAL A 68 11.55 -10.03 -14.14
CA VAL A 68 10.44 -10.32 -15.06
C VAL A 68 9.30 -9.36 -14.81
N SER A 69 8.77 -8.79 -15.89
CA SER A 69 7.62 -7.91 -15.78
C SER A 69 6.43 -8.71 -15.24
N LEU A 70 5.59 -8.09 -14.42
CA LEU A 70 4.35 -8.69 -13.91
C LEU A 70 3.40 -9.20 -15.02
N LEU A 71 3.61 -8.80 -16.28
CA LEU A 71 2.84 -9.19 -17.46
C LEU A 71 3.60 -10.16 -18.39
N ASN A 72 4.74 -10.73 -17.97
CA ASN A 72 5.66 -11.50 -18.83
C ASN A 72 6.09 -10.79 -20.13
N ARG A 73 6.01 -9.44 -20.16
CA ARG A 73 6.58 -8.64 -21.24
C ARG A 73 8.09 -8.65 -21.12
N HIS A 74 8.74 -9.25 -22.10
CA HIS A 74 10.18 -9.08 -22.30
C HIS A 74 10.43 -7.68 -22.86
N ALA A 75 11.48 -7.01 -22.38
CA ALA A 75 11.93 -5.79 -23.04
C ALA A 75 12.37 -6.17 -24.46
N CYS A 76 11.68 -5.66 -25.49
CA CYS A 76 12.15 -5.80 -26.86
C CYS A 76 13.48 -5.05 -26.99
N ALA A 77 14.52 -5.71 -27.50
CA ALA A 77 15.78 -5.06 -27.78
C ALA A 77 15.54 -3.89 -28.75
N PHE A 78 16.01 -2.70 -28.37
CA PHE A 78 15.94 -1.54 -29.25
C PHE A 78 16.92 -1.75 -30.41
N GLY A 79 16.38 -1.93 -31.62
CA GLY A 79 17.18 -2.07 -32.84
C GLY A 79 17.39 -0.72 -33.52
N GLU A 80 16.32 -0.17 -34.11
CA GLU A 80 16.37 1.04 -34.91
C GLU A 80 15.24 2.00 -34.56
N TRP A 81 15.49 3.29 -34.80
CA TRP A 81 14.51 4.36 -34.70
C TRP A 81 13.53 4.27 -35.88
N THR A 82 12.37 3.64 -35.66
CA THR A 82 11.28 3.65 -36.64
C THR A 82 10.25 4.74 -36.31
N PRO A 83 9.59 5.35 -37.31
CA PRO A 83 8.58 6.40 -37.09
C PRO A 83 7.48 6.01 -36.09
N GLU A 84 7.11 4.72 -36.03
CA GLU A 84 6.12 4.18 -35.10
C GLU A 84 6.60 4.10 -33.64
N LYS A 85 7.93 4.05 -33.42
CA LYS A 85 8.55 4.01 -32.08
C LYS A 85 8.89 5.39 -31.54
N ILE A 86 8.78 6.43 -32.36
CA ILE A 86 9.02 7.81 -31.97
C ILE A 86 7.66 8.44 -31.67
N SER A 87 7.36 8.66 -30.39
CA SER A 87 6.22 9.51 -30.02
C SER A 87 6.61 10.96 -30.26
N LEU A 88 6.46 11.42 -31.52
CA LEU A 88 6.59 12.82 -31.89
C LEU A 88 5.35 13.55 -31.35
N ILE A 89 5.31 13.84 -30.05
CA ILE A 89 4.40 14.85 -29.53
C ILE A 89 4.98 16.19 -29.98
N ALA A 90 4.52 16.69 -31.12
CA ALA A 90 4.64 18.11 -31.44
C ALA A 90 3.54 18.83 -30.63
N PRO A 91 3.86 19.67 -29.64
CA PRO A 91 2.88 20.56 -29.07
C PRO A 91 2.51 21.62 -30.12
N CYS A 92 1.37 21.44 -30.79
CA CYS A 92 0.75 22.53 -31.53
C CYS A 92 0.24 23.56 -30.53
N TYR A 93 0.99 24.64 -30.33
CA TYR A 93 0.43 25.89 -29.85
C TYR A 93 -0.31 26.53 -31.03
N VAL A 94 -1.64 26.60 -30.93
CA VAL A 94 -2.51 27.50 -31.69
C VAL A 94 -3.25 28.35 -30.68
#